data_AF-A0A3N7G846-F1
#
_entry.id   AF-A0A3N7G846-F1
#
_cell.length_a   1.000
_cell.length_b   1.000
_cell.length_c   1.000
_cell.angle_alpha   90.00
_cell.angle_beta   90.00
_cell.angle_gamma   90.00
#
_symmetry.space_group_name_H-M   'P 1'
#
loop_
_entity.id
_entity.type
_entity.pdbx_description
1 polymer ?
#
loop_
_entity_poly.entity_id
_entity_poly.type
_entity_poly.pdbx_seq_one_letter_code
_entity_poly.pdbx_strand_id
1 'polypeptide(L)'
;MAASFLGMEEVAGGEEYEWLKSNPKIIKAGNMIGRLMNDLASHEDEQKRGDCASGVECYMKQYDVSEKKAIEEIQKMDVNAWKDINEDCMRPTNAPMLLLQHFANLPRVTEVVYAKDDAYTIPLSLKDYVALLYIEQVPLYE
;
A
#
# COMPACT_ATOMS: atom_id res chain seq x y z
N MET A 1 -1.01 2.74 9.05
CA MET A 1 -2.45 2.62 8.76
C MET A 1 -3.34 3.07 9.93
N ALA A 2 -3.24 2.50 11.14
CA ALA A 2 -4.13 2.89 12.26
C ALA A 2 -4.09 4.38 12.67
N ALA A 3 -2.94 5.07 12.53
CA ALA A 3 -2.84 6.49 12.87
C ALA A 3 -3.77 7.40 12.03
N SER A 4 -4.11 7.00 10.80
CA SER A 4 -5.00 7.78 9.94
C SER A 4 -6.46 7.75 10.40
N PHE A 5 -6.80 6.88 11.36
CA PHE A 5 -8.11 6.80 12.01
C PHE A 5 -8.37 8.00 12.93
N LEU A 6 -7.33 8.58 13.54
CA LEU A 6 -7.46 9.69 14.50
C LEU A 6 -8.10 10.95 13.90
N GLY A 7 -8.08 11.10 12.57
CA GLY A 7 -8.72 12.22 11.88
C GLY A 7 -10.13 11.94 11.38
N MET A 8 -10.75 10.81 11.75
CA MET A 8 -12.03 10.35 11.20
C MET A 8 -13.18 10.34 12.22
N GLU A 9 -13.14 11.23 13.22
CA GLU A 9 -14.10 11.25 14.34
C GLU A 9 -15.57 11.38 13.91
N GLU A 10 -15.85 11.98 12.75
CA GLU A 10 -17.21 12.08 12.19
C GLU A 10 -17.78 10.75 11.67
N VAL A 11 -16.90 9.79 11.36
CA VAL A 11 -17.24 8.51 10.70
C VAL A 11 -16.91 7.31 11.60
N ALA A 12 -16.05 7.49 12.59
CA ALA A 12 -15.50 6.39 13.37
C ALA A 12 -15.56 6.67 14.87
N GLY A 13 -16.23 5.79 15.60
CA GLY A 13 -16.40 5.82 17.05
C GLY A 13 -15.78 4.61 17.75
N GLY A 14 -16.31 4.27 18.93
CA GLY A 14 -15.78 3.18 19.75
C GLY A 14 -15.91 1.80 19.11
N GLU A 15 -16.99 1.53 18.39
CA GLU A 15 -17.20 0.26 17.69
C GLU A 15 -16.21 0.11 16.53
N GLU A 16 -16.00 1.16 15.73
CA GLU A 16 -15.01 1.17 14.65
C GLU A 16 -13.58 1.05 15.18
N TYR A 17 -13.30 1.60 16.36
CA TYR A 17 -12.00 1.45 17.01
C TYR A 17 -11.74 -0.01 17.42
N GLU A 18 -12.71 -0.67 18.06
CA GLU A 18 -12.56 -2.10 18.40
C GLU A 18 -12.51 -2.98 17.14
N TRP A 19 -13.27 -2.63 16.09
CA TRP A 19 -13.14 -3.26 14.77
C TRP A 19 -11.72 -3.10 14.22
N LEU A 20 -11.16 -1.89 14.20
CA LEU A 20 -9.80 -1.62 13.72
C LEU A 20 -8.76 -2.41 14.52
N LYS A 21 -8.91 -2.45 15.84
CA LYS A 21 -8.04 -3.15 16.77
C LYS A 21 -8.10 -4.68 16.61
N SER A 22 -9.22 -5.22 16.12
CA SER A 22 -9.32 -6.64 15.73
C SER A 22 -8.41 -7.01 14.54
N ASN A 23 -7.78 -6.02 13.90
CA ASN A 23 -6.90 -6.16 12.74
C ASN A 23 -7.61 -6.85 11.57
N PRO A 24 -8.64 -6.19 10.99
CA PRO A 24 -9.49 -6.76 9.95
C PRO A 24 -8.70 -7.01 8.66
N LYS A 25 -9.27 -7.81 7.76
CA LYS A 25 -8.60 -8.25 6.52
C LYS A 25 -8.07 -7.08 5.69
N ILE A 26 -8.86 -6.03 5.49
CA ILE A 26 -8.48 -4.83 4.73
C ILE A 26 -7.21 -4.17 5.28
N ILE A 27 -7.02 -4.15 6.60
CA ILE A 27 -5.84 -3.57 7.24
C ILE A 27 -4.62 -4.47 7.04
N LYS A 28 -4.77 -5.78 7.21
CA LYS A 28 -3.70 -6.76 6.95
C LYS A 28 -3.26 -6.72 5.49
N ALA A 29 -4.22 -6.73 4.57
CA ALA A 29 -3.98 -6.69 3.14
C ALA A 29 -3.33 -5.37 2.70
N GLY A 30 -3.82 -4.22 3.18
CA GLY A 30 -3.22 -2.93 2.88
C GLY A 30 -1.78 -2.78 3.40
N ASN A 31 -1.49 -3.29 4.61
CA ASN A 31 -0.12 -3.33 5.12
C ASN A 31 0.78 -4.28 4.30
N MET A 32 0.24 -5.42 3.85
CA MET A 32 0.95 -6.37 3.00
C MET A 32 1.35 -5.72 1.68
N ILE A 33 0.40 -5.11 0.96
CA ILE A 33 0.66 -4.39 -0.30
C ILE A 33 1.71 -3.29 -0.07
N GLY A 34 1.56 -2.51 1.01
CA GLY A 34 2.52 -1.48 1.40
C GLY A 34 3.96 -1.99 1.51
N ARG A 35 4.13 -3.15 2.15
CA ARG A 35 5.44 -3.78 2.36
C ARG A 35 5.99 -4.37 1.06
N LEU A 36 5.22 -5.19 0.38
CA LEU A 36 5.67 -5.93 -0.79
C LEU A 36 6.02 -4.98 -1.96
N MET A 37 5.19 -3.97 -2.22
CA MET A 37 5.50 -2.97 -3.27
C MET A 37 6.75 -2.16 -2.95
N ASN A 38 6.95 -1.78 -1.69
CA ASN A 38 8.17 -1.09 -1.26
C ASN A 38 9.39 -1.97 -1.50
N ASP A 39 9.39 -3.20 -0.96
CA ASP A 39 10.50 -4.13 -1.10
C ASP A 39 10.83 -4.45 -2.57
N LEU A 40 9.81 -4.57 -3.44
CA LEU A 40 10.02 -4.75 -4.88
C LEU A 40 10.66 -3.52 -5.56
N ALA A 41 10.19 -2.31 -5.22
CA ALA A 41 10.64 -1.09 -5.86
C ALA A 41 12.06 -0.68 -5.42
N SER A 42 12.45 -0.97 -4.18
CA SER A 42 13.77 -0.63 -3.63
C SER A 42 14.80 -1.76 -3.74
N HIS A 43 14.38 -2.98 -4.14
CA HIS A 43 15.20 -4.20 -4.12
C HIS A 43 16.62 -4.02 -4.69
N GLU A 44 16.73 -3.55 -5.93
CA GLU A 44 18.05 -3.42 -6.58
C GLU A 44 18.99 -2.48 -5.83
N ASP A 45 18.46 -1.38 -5.29
CA ASP A 45 19.25 -0.37 -4.61
C ASP A 45 19.59 -0.78 -3.17
N GLU A 46 18.67 -1.48 -2.49
CA GLU A 46 18.92 -2.11 -1.19
C GLU A 46 20.04 -3.17 -1.29
N GLN A 47 20.01 -4.01 -2.32
CA GLN A 47 21.07 -5.00 -2.57
C GLN A 47 22.43 -4.35 -2.84
N LYS A 48 22.47 -3.26 -3.63
CA LYS A 48 23.72 -2.51 -3.88
C LYS A 48 24.29 -1.88 -2.60
N ARG A 49 23.43 -1.43 -1.69
CA ARG A 49 23.86 -0.85 -0.40
C ARG A 49 24.29 -1.90 0.62
N GLY A 50 23.91 -3.17 0.42
CA GLY A 50 24.13 -4.23 1.39
C GLY A 50 23.20 -4.10 2.61
N ASP A 51 21.98 -3.61 2.38
CA ASP A 51 20.96 -3.47 3.42
C ASP A 51 20.49 -4.85 3.94
N CYS A 52 19.69 -4.85 5.01
CA CYS A 52 19.11 -6.09 5.54
C CYS A 52 18.19 -6.77 4.52
N ALA A 53 17.99 -8.09 4.66
CA ALA A 53 17.12 -8.86 3.77
C ALA A 53 15.69 -8.28 3.70
N SER A 54 15.24 -7.93 2.49
CA SER A 54 13.87 -7.55 2.15
C SER A 54 12.97 -8.80 2.02
N GLY A 55 11.70 -8.60 1.68
CA GLY A 55 10.77 -9.67 1.34
C GLY A 55 11.27 -10.57 0.21
N VAL A 56 12.01 -10.05 -0.76
CA VAL A 56 12.56 -10.84 -1.89
C VAL A 56 13.59 -11.86 -1.38
N GLU A 57 14.59 -11.42 -0.62
CA GLU A 57 15.63 -12.32 -0.09
C GLU A 57 15.05 -13.32 0.92
N CYS A 58 14.08 -12.87 1.74
CA CYS A 58 13.38 -13.75 2.66
C CYS A 58 12.65 -14.87 1.91
N TYR A 59 11.95 -14.55 0.82
CA TYR A 59 11.21 -15.53 0.03
C TYR A 59 12.16 -16.51 -0.69
N MET A 60 13.21 -15.99 -1.33
CA MET A 60 14.24 -16.82 -1.98
C MET A 60 14.84 -17.83 -1.01
N LYS A 61 15.24 -17.36 0.18
CA LYS A 61 15.85 -18.21 1.20
C LYS A 61 14.89 -19.23 1.79
N GLN A 62 13.63 -18.87 1.99
CA GLN A 62 12.63 -19.76 2.59
C GLN A 62 12.23 -20.90 1.64
N TYR A 63 12.11 -20.61 0.35
CA TYR A 63 11.58 -21.56 -0.64
C TYR A 63 12.65 -22.13 -1.58
N ASP A 64 13.91 -21.72 -1.43
CA ASP A 64 15.04 -22.10 -2.30
C ASP A 64 14.74 -21.87 -3.79
N VAL A 65 14.28 -20.65 -4.10
CA VAL A 65 13.89 -20.24 -5.45
C VAL A 65 14.75 -19.10 -5.97
N SER A 66 14.77 -18.92 -7.29
CA SER A 66 15.42 -17.77 -7.92
C SER A 66 14.73 -16.46 -7.57
N GLU A 67 15.49 -15.36 -7.65
CA GLU A 67 14.98 -13.99 -7.45
C GLU A 67 13.78 -13.70 -8.34
N LYS A 68 13.89 -13.99 -9.65
CA LYS A 68 12.77 -13.85 -10.60
C LYS A 68 11.51 -14.59 -10.11
N LYS A 69 11.67 -15.80 -9.59
CA LYS A 69 10.55 -16.59 -9.09
C LYS A 69 9.97 -15.98 -7.81
N ALA A 70 10.81 -15.48 -6.91
CA ALA A 70 10.37 -14.78 -5.71
C ALA A 70 9.56 -13.51 -6.06
N ILE A 71 10.04 -12.70 -6.99
CA ILE A 71 9.35 -11.50 -7.48
C ILE A 71 7.98 -11.86 -8.07
N GLU A 72 7.91 -12.88 -8.93
CA GLU A 72 6.64 -13.36 -9.51
C GLU A 72 5.63 -13.81 -8.44
N GLU A 73 6.08 -14.47 -7.37
CA GLU A 73 5.20 -14.91 -6.29
C GLU A 73 4.78 -13.76 -5.38
N ILE A 74 5.67 -12.81 -5.09
CA ILE A 74 5.34 -11.59 -4.34
C ILE A 74 4.26 -10.78 -5.07
N GLN A 75 4.41 -10.58 -6.39
CA GLN A 75 3.40 -9.89 -7.20
C GLN A 75 2.02 -10.60 -7.16
N LYS A 76 1.99 -11.93 -7.07
CA LYS A 76 0.73 -12.67 -6.88
C LYS A 76 0.15 -12.45 -5.48
N MET A 77 0.98 -12.33 -4.46
CA MET A 77 0.53 -12.00 -3.10
C MET A 77 -0.14 -10.62 -3.08
N ASP A 78 0.44 -9.62 -3.76
CA ASP A 78 -0.16 -8.30 -3.91
C ASP A 78 -1.55 -8.35 -4.57
N VAL A 79 -1.66 -9.06 -5.70
CA VAL A 79 -2.94 -9.25 -6.40
C VAL A 79 -3.97 -9.95 -5.52
N ASN A 80 -3.54 -10.91 -4.69
CA ASN A 80 -4.45 -11.60 -3.76
C ASN A 80 -4.85 -10.71 -2.58
N ALA A 81 -3.95 -9.89 -2.04
CA ALA A 81 -4.25 -8.92 -0.99
C ALA A 81 -5.31 -7.90 -1.47
N TRP A 82 -5.25 -7.47 -2.74
CA TRP A 82 -6.30 -6.64 -3.32
C TRP A 82 -7.68 -7.29 -3.33
N LYS A 83 -7.76 -8.62 -3.48
CA LYS A 83 -9.04 -9.35 -3.40
C LYS A 83 -9.62 -9.29 -1.99
N ASP A 84 -8.80 -9.39 -0.96
CA ASP A 84 -9.25 -9.26 0.44
C ASP A 84 -9.75 -7.83 0.73
N ILE A 85 -9.08 -6.79 0.22
CA ILE A 85 -9.58 -5.40 0.32
C ILE A 85 -10.93 -5.25 -0.36
N ASN A 86 -11.07 -5.79 -1.57
CA ASN A 86 -12.32 -5.73 -2.34
C ASN A 86 -13.45 -6.48 -1.62
N GLU A 87 -13.15 -7.64 -1.02
CA GLU A 87 -14.11 -8.41 -0.22
C GLU A 87 -14.67 -7.58 0.95
N ASP A 88 -13.80 -6.94 1.73
CA ASP A 88 -14.23 -6.10 2.86
C ASP A 88 -15.05 -4.87 2.42
N CYS A 89 -14.91 -4.44 1.16
CA CYS A 89 -15.69 -3.33 0.58
C CYS A 89 -17.01 -3.77 -0.08
N MET A 90 -17.30 -5.07 -0.18
CA MET A 90 -18.58 -5.57 -0.72
C MET A 90 -19.67 -5.58 0.37
N ARG A 91 -20.94 -5.36 -0.02
CA ARG A 91 -22.06 -5.34 0.93
C ARG A 91 -22.51 -6.77 1.30
N PRO A 92 -22.93 -7.02 2.55
CA PRO A 92 -22.92 -6.10 3.69
C PRO A 92 -21.49 -5.84 4.21
N THR A 93 -21.22 -4.62 4.66
CA THR A 93 -19.88 -4.23 5.14
C THR A 93 -19.75 -4.37 6.64
N ASN A 94 -18.53 -4.69 7.11
CA ASN A 94 -18.21 -4.84 8.55
C ASN A 94 -17.86 -3.52 9.24
N ALA A 95 -17.75 -2.42 8.48
CA ALA A 95 -17.47 -1.08 8.97
C ALA A 95 -18.12 -0.03 8.04
N PRO A 96 -18.19 1.25 8.45
CA PRO A 96 -18.67 2.32 7.57
C PRO A 96 -17.92 2.38 6.25
N MET A 97 -18.63 2.51 5.13
CA MET A 97 -18.03 2.51 3.79
C MET A 97 -16.96 3.60 3.61
N LEU A 98 -17.17 4.79 4.19
CA LEU A 98 -16.19 5.88 4.14
C LEU A 98 -14.87 5.49 4.81
N LEU A 99 -14.92 4.73 5.91
CA LEU A 99 -13.74 4.22 6.60
C LEU A 99 -13.02 3.16 5.75
N LEU A 100 -13.77 2.23 5.15
CA LEU A 100 -13.22 1.21 4.27
C LEU A 100 -12.56 1.81 3.02
N GLN A 101 -13.20 2.81 2.40
CA GLN A 101 -12.65 3.54 1.26
C GLN A 101 -11.34 4.25 1.61
N HIS A 102 -11.26 4.86 2.79
CA HIS A 102 -10.02 5.46 3.28
C HIS A 102 -8.89 4.42 3.39
N PHE A 103 -9.18 3.28 4.01
CA PHE A 103 -8.19 2.20 4.12
C PHE A 103 -7.83 1.55 2.79
N ALA A 104 -8.74 1.51 1.83
CA ALA A 104 -8.45 1.08 0.46
C ALA A 104 -7.62 2.11 -0.32
N ASN A 105 -7.75 3.41 -0.03
CA ASN A 105 -6.99 4.46 -0.71
C ASN A 105 -5.51 4.49 -0.30
N LEU A 106 -5.18 4.07 0.93
CA LEU A 106 -3.79 4.00 1.38
C LEU A 106 -2.90 3.09 0.51
N PRO A 107 -3.27 1.82 0.22
CA PRO A 107 -2.53 0.99 -0.72
C PRO A 107 -2.61 1.51 -2.17
N ARG A 108 -3.65 2.25 -2.59
CA ARG A 108 -3.64 2.93 -3.91
C ARG A 108 -2.54 3.98 -3.99
N VAL A 109 -2.30 4.73 -2.92
CA VAL A 109 -1.19 5.69 -2.87
C VAL A 109 0.14 4.96 -2.99
N THR A 110 0.30 3.82 -2.31
CA THR A 110 1.48 2.95 -2.47
C THR A 110 1.70 2.57 -3.93
N GLU A 111 0.65 2.16 -4.65
CA GLU A 111 0.78 1.82 -6.08
C GLU A 111 1.23 3.01 -6.93
N VAL A 112 0.74 4.22 -6.65
CA VAL A 112 1.20 5.43 -7.37
C VAL A 112 2.66 5.73 -7.07
N VAL A 113 3.05 5.65 -5.80
CA VAL A 113 4.41 5.99 -5.34
C VAL A 113 5.45 4.98 -5.82
N TYR A 114 5.11 3.69 -5.88
CA TYR A 114 6.03 2.62 -6.27
C TYR A 114 5.77 2.07 -7.69
N ALA A 115 5.04 2.80 -8.53
CA ALA A 115 4.63 2.33 -9.86
C ALA A 115 5.81 2.05 -10.81
N LYS A 116 6.93 2.76 -10.64
CA LYS A 116 8.06 2.76 -11.57
C LYS A 116 9.41 2.59 -10.88
N ASP A 117 9.57 3.23 -9.74
CA ASP A 117 10.79 3.33 -8.94
C ASP A 117 10.42 3.54 -7.47
N ASP A 118 11.41 3.56 -6.57
CA ASP A 118 11.25 4.04 -5.20
C ASP A 118 11.10 5.58 -5.18
N ALA A 119 9.96 6.06 -5.68
CA ALA A 119 9.64 7.48 -5.74
C ALA A 119 9.38 8.09 -4.35
N TYR A 120 9.24 7.26 -3.31
CA TYR A 120 9.14 7.73 -1.94
C TYR A 120 10.49 8.26 -1.45
N THR A 121 11.55 7.48 -1.67
CA THR A 121 12.91 7.84 -1.24
C THR A 121 13.56 8.81 -2.21
N ILE A 122 13.42 8.58 -3.53
CA ILE A 122 13.99 9.40 -4.59
C ILE A 122 12.86 9.87 -5.50
N PRO A 123 12.26 11.05 -5.26
CA PRO A 123 10.97 11.45 -5.85
C PRO A 123 11.06 11.94 -7.30
N LEU A 124 11.88 11.29 -8.14
CA LEU A 124 12.07 11.66 -9.54
C LEU A 124 10.77 11.51 -10.34
N SER A 125 10.05 10.40 -10.16
CA SER A 125 8.79 10.12 -10.85
C SER A 125 7.57 10.75 -10.17
N LEU A 126 7.64 11.05 -8.87
CA LEU A 126 6.52 11.58 -8.07
C LEU A 126 6.42 13.11 -8.09
N LYS A 127 7.54 13.83 -8.32
CA LYS A 127 7.59 15.30 -8.25
C LYS A 127 6.55 16.00 -9.14
N ASP A 128 6.30 15.46 -10.34
CA ASP A 128 5.40 16.09 -11.31
C ASP A 128 3.94 15.94 -10.85
N TYR A 129 3.57 14.78 -10.28
CA TYR A 129 2.26 14.59 -9.66
C TYR A 129 2.05 15.52 -8.46
N VAL A 130 3.08 15.71 -7.63
CA VAL A 130 3.03 16.63 -6.48
C VAL A 130 2.86 18.08 -6.93
N ALA A 131 3.59 18.50 -7.97
CA ALA A 131 3.45 19.83 -8.54
C ALA A 131 2.03 20.06 -9.09
N LEU A 132 1.51 19.10 -9.86
CA LEU A 132 0.15 19.18 -10.41
C LEU A 132 -0.94 19.23 -9.33
N LEU A 133 -0.74 18.56 -8.20
CA LEU A 133 -1.75 18.48 -7.15
C LEU A 133 -1.75 19.69 -6.21
N TYR A 134 -0.57 20.28 -5.93
CA TYR A 134 -0.41 21.27 -4.87
C TYR A 134 0.14 22.63 -5.31
N ILE A 135 0.69 22.73 -6.52
CA ILE A 135 1.36 23.95 -7.01
C ILE A 135 0.62 24.52 -8.22
N GLU A 136 0.34 23.68 -9.21
CA GLU A 136 -0.27 24.10 -10.47
C GLU A 136 -1.79 24.24 -10.32
N GLN A 137 -2.34 25.34 -10.84
CA GLN A 137 -3.78 25.55 -10.89
C GLN A 137 -4.33 24.91 -12.16
N VAL A 138 -5.49 24.24 -12.04
CA VAL A 138 -6.23 23.77 -13.21
C VAL A 138 -6.65 24.99 -14.04
N PRO A 139 -6.28 25.08 -15.32
CA PRO A 139 -6.71 26.18 -16.17
C PRO A 139 -8.23 26.22 -16.24
N LEU A 140 -8.82 27.38 -15.96
CA LEU A 140 -10.22 27.63 -16.24
C LEU A 140 -10.33 27.87 -17.74
N TYR A 141 -11.10 27.04 -18.44
CA TYR A 141 -11.47 27.30 -19.82
C TYR A 141 -12.46 28.48 -19.85
N GLU A 142 -12.18 29.49 -20.67
CA GLU A 142 -13.12 30.57 -21.01
C GLU A 142 -14.22 30.08 -21.96
#